data_AF-A0A8C4EHT4-F1
#
_entry.id   AF-A0A8C4EHT4-F1
#
_cell.length_a   1.000
_cell.length_b   1.000
_cell.length_c   1.000
_cell.angle_alpha   90.00
_cell.angle_beta   90.00
_cell.angle_gamma   90.00
#
_symmetry.space_group_name_H-M   'P 1'
#
loop_
_entity.id
_entity.type
_entity.pdbx_description
1 polymer ?
#
loop_
_entity_poly.entity_id
_entity_poly.type
_entity_poly.pdbx_seq_one_letter_code
_entity_poly.pdbx_strand_id
1 'polypeptide(L)'
;MEVLLDTCERRRVRHLLLMYLFVVKAAADCPKPQGKGNIVLTNEALLKNNFPDASSVTFECVNGYVQENGTGIITCVSGTWTEPDIICIKKDCGPPKPQPNMSFNISDGTLFGAVIKVVCAKGYQVIGSSYKQCYSVGWTGRAKCQIVTCRAPDGVTNGKNNWDSSDEPKYGEIIHYDCDEGYTLVGNDEITCSETGEYDSQPPECKGKNDGAVDTNQDNGYIPVIISVVSISIAVPIVVLFLHKYLLKRKGSYDTREDLKPELLQFQNL
;
A
#
# COMPACT_ATOMS: atom_id res chain seq x y z
N MET A 1 15.28 -85.05 -68.25
CA MET A 1 15.75 -83.89 -69.05
C MET A 1 14.47 -83.32 -69.66
N GLU A 2 13.84 -82.28 -69.15
CA GLU A 2 14.32 -81.11 -68.43
C GLU A 2 13.48 -80.89 -67.16
N VAL A 3 14.16 -80.34 -66.16
CA VAL A 3 13.64 -80.00 -64.84
C VAL A 3 12.59 -78.89 -65.01
N LEU A 4 11.34 -79.19 -64.65
CA LEU A 4 10.30 -78.19 -64.40
C LEU A 4 10.74 -77.37 -63.18
N LEU A 5 11.57 -76.35 -63.46
CA LEU A 5 12.07 -75.37 -62.51
C LEU A 5 10.91 -74.50 -62.03
N ASP A 6 10.33 -74.97 -60.93
CA ASP A 6 9.76 -74.23 -59.82
C ASP A 6 9.44 -72.74 -60.07
N THR A 7 8.28 -72.50 -60.67
CA THR A 7 7.68 -71.17 -60.77
C THR A 7 7.06 -70.69 -59.44
N CYS A 8 7.02 -71.54 -58.42
CA CYS A 8 6.52 -71.21 -57.09
C CYS A 8 7.59 -70.55 -56.22
N GLU A 9 8.84 -71.07 -56.23
CA GLU A 9 9.98 -70.44 -55.55
C GLU A 9 10.30 -69.05 -56.10
N ARG A 10 10.26 -68.85 -57.42
CA ARG A 10 10.59 -67.54 -58.04
C ARG A 10 9.59 -66.44 -57.67
N ARG A 11 8.31 -66.80 -57.48
CA ARG A 11 7.25 -65.87 -57.05
C ARG A 11 7.38 -65.56 -55.56
N ARG A 12 7.72 -66.56 -54.74
CA ARG A 12 7.96 -66.43 -53.30
C ARG A 12 9.20 -65.58 -53.00
N VAL A 13 10.29 -65.79 -53.76
CA VAL A 13 11.53 -65.00 -53.67
C VAL A 13 11.31 -63.56 -54.12
N ARG A 14 10.50 -63.31 -55.16
CA ARG A 14 10.13 -61.96 -55.61
C ARG A 14 9.22 -61.22 -54.60
N HIS A 15 8.32 -61.93 -53.93
CA HIS A 15 7.52 -61.38 -52.83
C HIS A 15 8.34 -61.16 -51.54
N LEU A 16 9.30 -62.04 -51.24
CA LEU A 16 10.24 -61.87 -50.12
C LEU A 16 11.23 -60.73 -50.39
N LEU A 17 11.73 -60.56 -51.63
CA LEU A 17 12.53 -59.41 -52.06
C LEU A 17 11.74 -58.11 -52.03
N LEU A 18 10.46 -58.12 -52.43
CA LEU A 18 9.56 -56.97 -52.28
C LEU A 18 9.33 -56.63 -50.80
N MET A 19 9.06 -57.63 -49.94
CA MET A 19 8.96 -57.44 -48.49
C MET A 19 10.29 -56.99 -47.84
N TYR A 20 11.43 -57.41 -48.38
CA TYR A 20 12.78 -56.99 -47.94
C TYR A 20 13.12 -55.56 -48.39
N LEU A 21 12.65 -55.15 -49.58
CA LEU A 21 12.69 -53.75 -50.05
C LEU A 21 11.70 -52.85 -49.29
N PHE A 22 10.64 -53.42 -48.71
CA PHE A 22 9.71 -52.76 -47.80
C PHE A 22 10.09 -52.86 -46.32
N VAL A 23 11.31 -53.26 -45.98
CA VAL A 23 11.93 -52.80 -44.72
C VAL A 23 12.38 -51.35 -44.92
N VAL A 24 11.43 -50.49 -45.30
CA VAL A 24 11.54 -49.08 -44.98
C VAL A 24 11.61 -49.10 -43.46
N LYS A 25 12.78 -48.78 -42.89
CA LYS A 25 12.83 -48.35 -41.50
C LYS A 25 11.77 -47.27 -41.40
N ALA A 26 10.61 -47.61 -40.84
CA ALA A 26 9.60 -46.63 -40.50
C ALA A 26 10.30 -45.76 -39.47
N ALA A 27 10.79 -44.61 -39.94
CA ALA A 27 11.45 -43.65 -39.07
C ALA A 27 10.35 -43.21 -38.10
N ALA A 28 10.54 -43.52 -36.83
CA ALA A 28 9.46 -43.35 -35.85
C ALA A 28 9.19 -41.86 -35.67
N ASP A 29 7.95 -41.45 -35.90
CA ASP A 29 7.51 -40.08 -35.67
C ASP A 29 7.57 -39.77 -34.16
N CYS A 30 7.99 -38.57 -33.81
CA CYS A 30 8.04 -38.12 -32.43
C CYS A 30 6.68 -37.58 -31.96
N PRO A 31 6.34 -37.71 -30.67
CA PRO A 31 5.20 -37.02 -30.10
C PRO A 31 5.41 -35.50 -30.09
N LYS A 32 4.35 -34.70 -29.97
CA LYS A 32 4.49 -33.25 -29.84
C LYS A 32 5.34 -32.92 -28.59
N PRO A 33 6.50 -32.27 -28.74
CA PRO A 33 7.38 -31.98 -27.62
C PRO A 33 6.70 -31.02 -26.64
N GLN A 34 7.07 -31.12 -25.36
CA GLN A 34 6.53 -30.27 -24.29
C GLN A 34 7.67 -29.50 -23.64
N GLY A 35 7.48 -28.20 -23.44
CA GLY A 35 8.41 -27.39 -22.67
C GLY A 35 8.38 -27.76 -21.19
N LYS A 36 9.52 -27.69 -20.51
CA LYS A 36 9.65 -27.88 -19.06
C LYS A 36 10.43 -26.71 -18.45
N GLY A 37 10.01 -26.21 -17.30
CA GLY A 37 10.68 -25.05 -16.69
C GLY A 37 10.38 -23.75 -17.45
N ASN A 38 11.41 -22.98 -17.77
CA ASN A 38 11.28 -21.64 -18.37
C ASN A 38 11.36 -21.63 -19.91
N ILE A 39 11.09 -22.77 -20.56
CA ILE A 39 11.09 -22.92 -22.02
C ILE A 39 9.72 -23.34 -22.53
N VAL A 40 9.35 -22.85 -23.71
CA VAL A 40 8.08 -23.10 -24.39
C VAL A 40 8.31 -23.24 -25.89
N LEU A 41 7.50 -24.02 -26.59
CA LEU A 41 7.63 -24.15 -28.04
C LEU A 41 7.32 -22.80 -28.71
N THR A 42 8.06 -22.47 -29.77
CA THR A 42 7.74 -21.29 -30.57
C THR A 42 6.36 -21.44 -31.22
N ASN A 43 5.76 -20.31 -31.60
CA ASN A 43 4.45 -20.31 -32.28
C ASN A 43 4.45 -21.18 -33.55
N GLU A 44 5.56 -21.19 -34.31
CA GLU A 44 5.68 -22.04 -35.51
C GLU A 44 5.67 -23.53 -35.15
N ALA A 45 6.34 -23.92 -34.07
CA ALA A 45 6.37 -25.30 -33.59
C ALA A 45 5.02 -25.73 -32.98
N LEU A 46 4.31 -24.82 -32.30
CA LEU A 46 2.99 -25.07 -31.74
C LEU A 46 1.93 -25.35 -32.80
N LEU A 47 2.06 -24.78 -34.00
CA LEU A 47 1.13 -24.98 -35.11
C LEU A 47 1.36 -26.29 -35.87
N LYS A 48 2.47 -27.01 -35.62
CA LYS A 48 2.74 -28.32 -36.23
C LYS A 48 1.95 -29.42 -35.53
N ASN A 49 1.44 -30.36 -36.34
CA ASN A 49 0.68 -31.53 -35.91
C ASN A 49 1.41 -32.86 -36.14
N ASN A 50 2.44 -32.88 -36.99
CA ASN A 50 3.24 -34.09 -37.25
C ASN A 50 4.74 -33.78 -37.16
N PHE A 51 5.51 -34.73 -36.63
CA PHE A 51 6.94 -34.60 -36.34
C PHE A 51 7.69 -35.85 -36.80
N PRO A 52 7.94 -36.00 -38.12
CA PRO A 52 8.66 -37.15 -38.62
C PRO A 52 10.11 -37.18 -38.12
N ASP A 53 10.75 -38.33 -38.22
CA ASP A 53 12.17 -38.48 -37.91
C ASP A 53 13.03 -37.43 -38.64
N ALA A 54 14.10 -36.99 -37.99
CA ALA A 54 14.97 -35.88 -38.40
C ALA A 54 14.28 -34.50 -38.49
N SER A 55 12.99 -34.37 -38.15
CA SER A 55 12.36 -33.05 -38.00
C SER A 55 12.94 -32.31 -36.80
N SER A 56 13.03 -30.97 -36.92
CA SER A 56 13.46 -30.10 -35.84
C SER A 56 12.38 -29.10 -35.47
N VAL A 57 12.35 -28.75 -34.19
CA VAL A 57 11.55 -27.66 -33.63
C VAL A 57 12.40 -26.87 -32.66
N THR A 58 11.98 -25.63 -32.41
CA THR A 58 12.70 -24.70 -31.55
C THR A 58 11.88 -24.42 -30.31
N PHE A 59 12.55 -24.43 -29.16
CA PHE A 59 12.08 -23.87 -27.91
C PHE A 59 12.57 -22.42 -27.78
N GLU A 60 11.74 -21.58 -27.19
CA GLU A 60 12.06 -20.24 -26.76
C GLU A 60 11.82 -20.08 -25.25
N CYS A 61 12.33 -18.99 -24.67
CA CYS A 61 12.09 -18.70 -23.26
C CYS A 61 10.67 -18.21 -23.02
N VAL A 62 10.08 -18.61 -21.89
CA VAL A 62 8.77 -18.09 -21.46
C VAL A 62 8.82 -16.57 -21.21
N ASN A 63 7.66 -15.92 -21.24
CA ASN A 63 7.55 -14.49 -20.97
C ASN A 63 8.22 -14.09 -19.64
N GLY A 64 9.09 -13.08 -19.69
CA GLY A 64 9.86 -12.62 -18.53
C GLY A 64 11.25 -13.25 -18.40
N TYR A 65 11.59 -14.18 -19.29
CA TYR A 65 12.91 -14.79 -19.40
C TYR A 65 13.55 -14.45 -20.74
N VAL A 66 14.88 -14.52 -20.79
CA VAL A 66 15.69 -14.29 -21.99
C VAL A 66 16.69 -15.43 -22.15
N GLN A 67 17.03 -15.73 -23.40
CA GLN A 67 18.01 -16.76 -23.74
C GLN A 67 19.41 -16.26 -23.38
N GLU A 68 20.04 -16.94 -22.43
CA GLU A 68 21.43 -16.70 -22.05
C GLU A 68 22.38 -17.49 -22.95
N ASN A 69 22.03 -18.73 -23.27
CA ASN A 69 22.85 -19.65 -24.05
C ASN A 69 22.02 -20.76 -24.75
N GLY A 70 22.66 -21.54 -25.62
CA GLY A 70 22.06 -22.65 -26.38
C GLY A 70 21.32 -22.18 -27.63
N THR A 71 20.73 -23.11 -28.39
CA THR A 71 19.93 -22.81 -29.58
C THR A 71 18.44 -23.04 -29.38
N GLY A 72 18.08 -23.91 -28.44
CA GLY A 72 16.70 -24.34 -28.20
C GLY A 72 16.18 -25.32 -29.26
N ILE A 73 17.01 -25.70 -30.22
CA ILE A 73 16.63 -26.59 -31.30
C ILE A 73 16.72 -28.03 -30.80
N ILE A 74 15.61 -28.75 -30.87
CA ILE A 74 15.56 -30.19 -30.63
C ILE A 74 15.23 -30.92 -31.93
N THR A 75 15.80 -32.10 -32.10
CA THR A 75 15.62 -32.93 -33.29
C THR A 75 14.99 -34.27 -32.92
N CYS A 76 14.05 -34.72 -33.74
CA CYS A 76 13.44 -36.03 -33.60
C CYS A 76 14.43 -37.07 -34.11
N VAL A 77 14.81 -38.02 -33.26
CA VAL A 77 15.72 -39.11 -33.60
C VAL A 77 15.11 -40.42 -33.14
N SER A 78 14.69 -41.24 -34.12
CA SER A 78 14.08 -42.56 -33.90
C SER A 78 12.94 -42.52 -32.87
N GLY A 79 12.02 -41.56 -33.02
CA GLY A 79 10.82 -41.42 -32.17
C GLY A 79 11.05 -40.72 -30.84
N THR A 80 12.27 -40.27 -30.54
CA THR A 80 12.61 -39.53 -29.31
C THR A 80 13.25 -38.18 -29.64
N TRP A 81 12.89 -37.14 -28.88
CA TRP A 81 13.52 -35.83 -29.00
C TRP A 81 14.87 -35.78 -28.31
N THR A 82 15.84 -35.11 -28.94
CA THR A 82 17.08 -34.71 -28.26
C THR A 82 16.81 -33.77 -27.10
N GLU A 83 17.72 -33.73 -26.12
CA GLU A 83 17.60 -32.80 -25.00
C GLU A 83 17.80 -31.34 -25.48
N PRO A 84 17.00 -30.39 -24.97
CA PRO A 84 17.17 -28.98 -25.29
C PRO A 84 18.41 -28.41 -24.58
N ASP A 85 19.21 -27.64 -25.32
CA ASP A 85 20.44 -26.98 -24.84
C ASP A 85 20.22 -25.54 -24.35
N ILE A 86 19.01 -25.00 -24.53
CA ILE A 86 18.69 -23.60 -24.24
C ILE A 86 18.67 -23.32 -22.73
N ILE A 87 19.31 -22.22 -22.34
CA ILE A 87 19.35 -21.72 -20.97
C ILE A 87 18.58 -20.40 -20.91
N CYS A 88 17.52 -20.38 -20.11
CA CYS A 88 16.65 -19.22 -19.93
C CYS A 88 16.82 -18.62 -18.54
N ILE A 89 17.27 -17.37 -18.49
CA ILE A 89 17.42 -16.59 -17.25
C ILE A 89 16.35 -15.51 -17.15
N LYS A 90 16.10 -15.00 -15.94
CA LYS A 90 15.18 -13.89 -15.75
C LYS A 90 15.67 -12.67 -16.54
N LYS A 91 14.75 -12.02 -17.23
CA LYS A 91 15.00 -10.71 -17.85
C LYS A 91 15.40 -9.71 -16.77
N ASP A 92 16.46 -8.96 -17.00
CA ASP A 92 16.78 -7.78 -16.21
C ASP A 92 16.08 -6.56 -16.81
N CYS A 93 15.20 -5.90 -16.04
CA CYS A 93 14.59 -4.63 -16.44
C CYS A 93 15.56 -3.45 -16.33
N GLY A 94 16.71 -3.64 -15.69
CA GLY A 94 17.66 -2.59 -15.33
C GLY A 94 17.06 -1.56 -14.37
N PRO A 95 17.76 -0.46 -14.09
CA PRO A 95 17.18 0.66 -13.36
C PRO A 95 15.97 1.27 -14.11
N PRO A 96 14.90 1.68 -13.42
CA PRO A 96 13.79 2.39 -14.04
C PRO A 96 14.24 3.69 -14.69
N LYS A 97 13.54 4.10 -15.75
CA LYS A 97 13.78 5.40 -16.39
C LYS A 97 13.52 6.53 -15.38
N PRO A 98 14.41 7.54 -15.31
CA PRO A 98 14.20 8.72 -14.48
C PRO A 98 12.86 9.40 -14.78
N GLN A 99 12.17 9.82 -13.73
CA GLN A 99 10.91 10.55 -13.82
C GLN A 99 11.01 11.81 -12.94
N PRO A 100 10.43 12.94 -13.35
CA PRO A 100 10.48 14.17 -12.57
C PRO A 100 9.94 13.97 -11.16
N ASN A 101 10.65 14.53 -10.17
CA ASN A 101 10.27 14.50 -8.75
C ASN A 101 10.08 13.09 -8.18
N MET A 102 10.68 12.08 -8.80
CA MET A 102 10.51 10.67 -8.46
C MET A 102 11.86 9.96 -8.45
N SER A 103 12.12 9.26 -7.35
CA SER A 103 13.22 8.31 -7.20
C SER A 103 12.69 6.92 -6.85
N PHE A 104 13.56 5.92 -6.93
CA PHE A 104 13.20 4.52 -6.73
C PHE A 104 14.13 3.89 -5.71
N ASN A 105 13.55 3.15 -4.78
CA ASN A 105 14.29 2.22 -3.96
C ASN A 105 14.31 0.85 -4.66
N ILE A 106 15.52 0.41 -5.05
CA ILE A 106 15.77 -0.79 -5.86
C ILE A 106 16.43 -1.90 -5.00
N SER A 107 16.17 -1.94 -3.69
CA SER A 107 16.74 -2.96 -2.81
C SER A 107 16.39 -4.40 -3.22
N ASP A 108 15.24 -4.61 -3.86
CA ASP A 108 14.77 -5.94 -4.32
C ASP A 108 15.34 -6.34 -5.69
N GLY A 109 16.26 -5.54 -6.24
CA GLY A 109 16.89 -5.76 -7.54
C GLY A 109 15.99 -5.37 -8.72
N THR A 110 16.41 -5.83 -9.91
CA THR A 110 15.83 -5.37 -11.19
C THR A 110 15.37 -6.52 -12.11
N LEU A 111 15.50 -7.77 -11.65
CA LEU A 111 15.12 -8.95 -12.42
C LEU A 111 13.60 -9.10 -12.52
N PHE A 112 13.13 -9.87 -13.51
CA PHE A 112 11.72 -10.18 -13.73
C PHE A 112 11.02 -10.62 -12.44
N GLY A 113 9.89 -9.95 -12.16
CA GLY A 113 9.11 -10.10 -10.95
C GLY A 113 9.49 -9.13 -9.82
N ALA A 114 10.65 -8.46 -9.88
CA ALA A 114 11.09 -7.51 -8.86
C ALA A 114 10.09 -6.36 -8.70
N VAL A 115 9.91 -5.91 -7.45
CA VAL A 115 9.03 -4.81 -7.06
C VAL A 115 9.88 -3.74 -6.42
N ILE A 116 9.73 -2.50 -6.86
CA ILE A 116 10.52 -1.37 -6.37
C ILE A 116 9.59 -0.31 -5.79
N LYS A 117 10.01 0.32 -4.70
CA LYS A 117 9.23 1.37 -4.05
C LYS A 117 9.49 2.71 -4.72
N VAL A 118 8.42 3.48 -4.91
CA VAL A 118 8.46 4.84 -5.42
C VAL A 118 8.63 5.81 -4.26
N VAL A 119 9.55 6.75 -4.40
CA VAL A 119 9.80 7.82 -3.44
C VAL A 119 9.67 9.14 -4.19
N CYS A 120 8.81 10.03 -3.70
CA CYS A 120 8.67 11.36 -4.29
C CYS A 120 9.67 12.34 -3.66
N ALA A 121 10.04 13.36 -4.43
CA ALA A 121 10.81 14.48 -3.92
C ALA A 121 10.04 15.21 -2.79
N LYS A 122 10.76 15.97 -1.96
CA LYS A 122 10.15 16.77 -0.90
C LYS A 122 9.08 17.71 -1.48
N GLY A 123 7.93 17.82 -0.83
CA GLY A 123 6.79 18.59 -1.32
C GLY A 123 5.97 17.93 -2.42
N TYR A 124 6.26 16.67 -2.75
CA TYR A 124 5.49 15.85 -3.68
C TYR A 124 4.97 14.60 -2.99
N GLN A 125 3.76 14.20 -3.36
CA GLN A 125 3.10 13.01 -2.87
C GLN A 125 2.86 11.98 -3.98
N VAL A 126 2.86 10.70 -3.61
CA VAL A 126 2.58 9.61 -4.54
C VAL A 126 1.08 9.54 -4.79
N ILE A 127 0.69 9.58 -6.05
CA ILE A 127 -0.66 9.27 -6.52
C ILE A 127 -0.64 7.97 -7.33
N GLY A 128 -1.61 7.09 -7.11
CA GLY A 128 -1.70 5.78 -7.74
C GLY A 128 -0.95 4.69 -6.96
N SER A 129 -0.19 3.83 -7.65
CA SER A 129 0.59 2.77 -6.99
C SER A 129 1.84 3.35 -6.30
N SER A 130 2.16 2.89 -5.08
CA SER A 130 3.40 3.25 -4.37
C SER A 130 4.62 2.45 -4.82
N TYR A 131 4.48 1.66 -5.89
CA TYR A 131 5.51 0.78 -6.42
C TYR A 131 5.44 0.69 -7.95
N LYS A 132 6.52 0.16 -8.54
CA LYS A 132 6.57 -0.36 -9.90
C LYS A 132 7.08 -1.81 -9.87
N GLN A 133 6.71 -2.61 -10.87
CA GLN A 133 7.09 -4.02 -10.96
C GLN A 133 7.70 -4.34 -12.33
N CYS A 134 8.75 -5.16 -12.34
CA CYS A 134 9.42 -5.61 -13.56
C CYS A 134 8.63 -6.76 -14.19
N TYR A 135 7.96 -6.46 -15.29
CA TYR A 135 7.25 -7.44 -16.13
C TYR A 135 8.07 -7.79 -17.39
N SER A 136 7.53 -8.66 -18.24
CA SER A 136 8.19 -9.06 -19.51
C SER A 136 8.47 -7.87 -20.43
N VAL A 137 7.65 -6.83 -20.38
CA VAL A 137 7.80 -5.59 -21.16
C VAL A 137 8.68 -4.52 -20.48
N GLY A 138 9.09 -4.72 -19.23
CA GLY A 138 9.83 -3.73 -18.43
C GLY A 138 9.08 -3.29 -17.17
N TRP A 139 9.56 -2.21 -16.56
CA TRP A 139 8.94 -1.61 -15.37
C TRP A 139 7.55 -1.06 -15.67
N THR A 140 6.55 -1.58 -14.96
CA THR A 140 5.15 -1.16 -15.07
C THR A 140 4.63 -0.69 -13.72
N GLY A 141 3.78 0.34 -13.72
CA GLY A 141 3.13 0.87 -12.52
C GLY A 141 2.51 2.24 -12.81
N ARG A 142 1.46 2.59 -12.06
CA ARG A 142 0.70 3.84 -12.25
C ARG A 142 1.15 4.98 -11.34
N ALA A 143 2.22 4.77 -10.57
CA ALA A 143 2.81 5.75 -9.69
C ALA A 143 3.10 7.07 -10.40
N LYS A 144 2.66 8.18 -9.81
CA LYS A 144 3.00 9.55 -10.19
C LYS A 144 3.38 10.32 -8.93
N CYS A 145 4.34 11.24 -9.06
CA CYS A 145 4.64 12.20 -8.01
C CYS A 145 3.99 13.53 -8.38
N GLN A 146 3.01 13.96 -7.59
CA GLN A 146 2.30 15.21 -7.79
C GLN A 146 2.65 16.16 -6.67
N ILE A 147 2.83 17.44 -6.99
CA ILE A 147 3.14 18.46 -5.98
C ILE A 147 1.99 18.53 -4.97
N VAL A 148 2.33 18.66 -3.70
CA VAL A 148 1.36 18.88 -2.62
C VAL A 148 0.76 20.27 -2.81
N THR A 149 -0.54 20.37 -2.61
CA THR A 149 -1.28 21.62 -2.63
C THR A 149 -1.94 21.85 -1.28
N CYS A 150 -2.06 23.11 -0.90
CA CYS A 150 -2.80 23.55 0.28
C CYS A 150 -4.17 24.08 -0.15
N ARG A 151 -5.11 24.11 0.80
CA ARG A 151 -6.40 24.80 0.57
C ARG A 151 -6.16 26.28 0.24
N ALA A 152 -7.12 26.92 -0.41
CA ALA A 152 -7.10 28.37 -0.58
C ALA A 152 -6.96 29.07 0.80
N PRO A 153 -6.13 30.12 0.91
CA PRO A 153 -5.90 30.80 2.18
C PRO A 153 -7.18 31.49 2.65
N ASP A 154 -7.44 31.43 3.94
CA ASP A 154 -8.60 32.08 4.53
C ASP A 154 -8.46 33.61 4.46
N GLY A 155 -9.58 34.30 4.28
CA GLY A 155 -9.61 35.76 4.40
C GLY A 155 -9.48 36.20 5.86
N VAL A 156 -8.86 37.36 6.09
CA VAL A 156 -8.78 38.00 7.41
C VAL A 156 -9.76 39.17 7.45
N THR A 157 -10.54 39.30 8.52
CA THR A 157 -11.48 40.43 8.66
C THR A 157 -10.69 41.74 8.82
N ASN A 158 -11.08 42.79 8.09
CA ASN A 158 -10.33 44.06 8.01
C ASN A 158 -8.89 43.90 7.51
N GLY A 159 -8.69 42.94 6.61
CA GLY A 159 -7.44 42.69 5.94
C GLY A 159 -7.64 41.92 4.64
N LYS A 160 -6.54 41.64 3.97
CA LYS A 160 -6.48 40.93 2.69
C LYS A 160 -5.22 40.07 2.64
N ASN A 161 -5.22 39.11 1.72
CA ASN A 161 -4.01 38.38 1.34
C ASN A 161 -3.69 38.61 -0.13
N ASN A 162 -2.47 38.27 -0.53
CA ASN A 162 -1.99 38.40 -1.91
C ASN A 162 -2.38 37.23 -2.83
N TRP A 163 -3.18 36.27 -2.37
CA TRP A 163 -3.58 35.11 -3.17
C TRP A 163 -4.83 35.43 -3.99
N ASP A 164 -4.65 35.63 -5.30
CA ASP A 164 -5.71 35.97 -6.25
C ASP A 164 -5.99 34.86 -7.29
N SER A 165 -5.33 33.70 -7.16
CA SER A 165 -5.47 32.59 -8.08
C SER A 165 -6.70 31.72 -7.79
N SER A 166 -7.34 31.21 -8.84
CA SER A 166 -8.38 30.19 -8.74
C SER A 166 -7.84 28.80 -8.40
N ASP A 167 -6.53 28.59 -8.58
CA ASP A 167 -5.86 27.33 -8.27
C ASP A 167 -5.46 27.27 -6.78
N GLU A 168 -5.19 26.07 -6.30
CA GLU A 168 -4.65 25.83 -4.95
C GLU A 168 -3.16 26.21 -4.85
N PRO A 169 -2.72 26.86 -3.74
CA PRO A 169 -1.30 27.08 -3.47
C PRO A 169 -0.51 25.79 -3.46
N LYS A 170 0.66 25.81 -4.10
CA LYS A 170 1.56 24.65 -4.15
C LYS A 170 2.53 24.67 -2.98
N TYR A 171 3.10 23.52 -2.65
CA TYR A 171 4.17 23.41 -1.66
C TYR A 171 5.26 24.48 -1.88
N GLY A 172 5.57 25.23 -0.82
CA GLY A 172 6.55 26.31 -0.81
C GLY A 172 6.02 27.68 -1.26
N GLU A 173 4.77 27.79 -1.72
CA GLU A 173 4.13 29.09 -1.98
C GLU A 173 3.92 29.85 -0.66
N ILE A 174 4.24 31.14 -0.67
CA ILE A 174 4.15 32.05 0.47
C ILE A 174 2.99 33.02 0.25
N ILE A 175 2.08 33.08 1.21
CA ILE A 175 0.92 33.97 1.19
C ILE A 175 1.16 35.09 2.18
N HIS A 176 1.15 36.33 1.69
CA HIS A 176 1.31 37.53 2.52
C HIS A 176 -0.03 38.15 2.85
N TYR A 177 -0.16 38.65 4.08
CA TYR A 177 -1.35 39.33 4.60
C TYR A 177 -1.05 40.80 4.89
N ASP A 178 -2.05 41.63 4.62
CA ASP A 178 -2.04 43.06 4.94
C ASP A 178 -3.35 43.43 5.61
N CYS A 179 -3.27 44.27 6.64
CA CYS A 179 -4.47 44.84 7.25
C CYS A 179 -4.92 46.11 6.53
N ASP A 180 -6.23 46.33 6.55
CA ASP A 180 -6.84 47.56 6.03
C ASP A 180 -6.41 48.78 6.86
N GLU A 181 -6.57 49.96 6.28
CA GLU A 181 -6.21 51.22 6.94
C GLU A 181 -6.94 51.37 8.29
N GLY A 182 -6.18 51.70 9.34
CA GLY A 182 -6.70 51.85 10.71
C GLY A 182 -6.61 50.58 11.58
N TYR A 183 -6.22 49.45 11.00
CA TYR A 183 -5.98 48.19 11.70
C TYR A 183 -4.49 47.87 11.80
N THR A 184 -4.11 47.05 12.77
CA THR A 184 -2.73 46.60 12.99
C THR A 184 -2.69 45.07 12.95
N LEU A 185 -1.72 44.53 12.20
CA LEU A 185 -1.50 43.09 12.06
C LEU A 185 -0.94 42.51 13.36
N VAL A 186 -1.58 41.46 13.86
CA VAL A 186 -1.17 40.70 15.04
C VAL A 186 -1.03 39.23 14.66
N GLY A 187 0.19 38.70 14.71
CA GLY A 187 0.51 37.33 14.27
C GLY A 187 1.62 37.34 13.21
N ASN A 188 1.62 36.31 12.36
CA ASN A 188 2.54 36.22 11.22
C ASN A 188 1.96 36.97 10.02
N ASP A 189 2.76 37.81 9.38
CA ASP A 189 2.41 38.52 8.15
C ASP A 189 2.47 37.62 6.90
N GLU A 190 3.05 36.43 7.02
CA GLU A 190 3.09 35.41 5.97
C GLU A 190 2.79 34.00 6.49
N ILE A 191 2.23 33.17 5.62
CA ILE A 191 2.08 31.72 5.83
C ILE A 191 2.60 30.96 4.61
N THR A 192 3.24 29.80 4.82
CA THR A 192 3.81 28.99 3.73
C THR A 192 3.09 27.66 3.59
N CYS A 193 2.77 27.26 2.36
CA CYS A 193 2.19 25.94 2.11
C CYS A 193 3.23 24.84 2.37
N SER A 194 2.98 24.00 3.38
CA SER A 194 3.92 22.97 3.83
C SER A 194 3.74 21.64 3.09
N GLU A 195 4.64 20.68 3.34
CA GLU A 195 4.61 19.37 2.68
C GLU A 195 3.45 18.48 3.13
N THR A 196 2.74 18.85 4.19
CA THR A 196 1.54 18.13 4.66
C THR A 196 0.27 18.54 3.92
N GLY A 197 0.32 19.61 3.13
CA GLY A 197 -0.87 20.24 2.53
C GLY A 197 -1.58 21.22 3.47
N GLU A 198 -0.98 21.50 4.63
CA GLU A 198 -1.42 22.55 5.56
C GLU A 198 -0.43 23.72 5.55
N TYR A 199 -0.88 24.88 5.99
CA TYR A 199 0.00 26.02 6.22
C TYR A 199 0.86 25.81 7.47
N ASP A 200 2.10 26.31 7.43
CA ASP A 200 3.05 26.25 8.54
C ASP A 200 2.61 27.05 9.79
N SER A 201 1.69 27.99 9.61
CA SER A 201 1.14 28.84 10.67
C SER A 201 -0.28 29.30 10.36
N GLN A 202 -0.96 29.82 11.39
CA GLN A 202 -2.32 30.37 11.27
C GLN A 202 -2.29 31.78 10.67
N PRO A 203 -3.34 32.20 9.94
CA PRO A 203 -3.48 33.58 9.46
C PRO A 203 -3.45 34.60 10.62
N PRO A 204 -2.99 35.84 10.37
CA PRO A 204 -2.97 36.88 11.38
C PRO A 204 -4.36 37.44 11.70
N GLU A 205 -4.45 38.20 12.79
CA GLU A 205 -5.62 39.02 13.13
C GLU A 205 -5.35 40.50 12.85
N CYS A 206 -6.31 41.21 12.27
CA CYS A 206 -6.25 42.67 12.10
C CYS A 206 -7.08 43.35 13.21
N LYS A 207 -6.40 43.98 14.17
CA LYS A 207 -7.05 44.64 15.32
C LYS A 207 -7.12 46.15 15.11
N GLY A 208 -8.30 46.72 15.34
CA GLY A 208 -8.50 48.15 15.30
C GLY A 208 -7.87 48.82 16.51
N LYS A 209 -7.47 50.09 16.38
CA LYS A 209 -6.96 50.88 17.52
C LYS A 209 -7.93 50.98 18.70
N ASN A 210 -9.23 50.70 18.49
CA ASN A 210 -10.28 50.79 19.51
C ASN A 210 -10.65 49.45 20.16
N ASP A 211 -10.18 48.31 19.64
CA ASP A 211 -10.54 46.97 20.16
C ASP A 211 -9.81 46.62 21.48
N GLY A 212 -8.89 47.48 21.93
CA GLY A 212 -8.19 47.39 23.21
C GLY A 212 -8.77 48.25 24.33
N ALA A 213 -9.80 49.07 24.07
CA ALA A 213 -10.45 49.89 25.09
C ALA A 213 -11.67 49.18 25.67
N VAL A 214 -11.46 48.01 26.30
CA VAL A 214 -12.42 47.53 27.30
C VAL A 214 -12.19 48.38 28.54
N ASP A 215 -13.07 49.36 28.78
CA ASP A 215 -13.16 50.06 30.06
C ASP A 215 -13.47 49.01 31.14
N THR A 216 -12.48 48.66 31.96
CA THR A 216 -12.61 47.70 33.05
C THR A 216 -13.35 48.28 34.27
N ASN A 217 -13.97 49.46 34.17
CA ASN A 217 -14.83 49.99 35.23
C ASN A 217 -16.26 49.43 35.18
N GLN A 218 -16.40 48.11 35.30
CA GLN A 218 -17.65 47.51 35.80
C GLN A 218 -17.37 46.80 37.13
N ASP A 219 -17.58 47.56 38.19
CA ASP A 219 -17.62 47.19 39.60
C ASP A 219 -18.61 46.05 39.92
N ASN A 220 -18.38 45.39 41.07
CA ASN A 220 -19.30 44.58 41.91
C ASN A 220 -19.11 43.05 42.04
N GLY A 221 -17.92 42.50 41.79
CA GLY A 221 -17.62 41.07 42.07
C GLY A 221 -17.46 40.68 43.55
N TYR A 222 -17.36 41.65 44.48
CA TYR A 222 -17.00 41.37 45.88
C TYR A 222 -18.20 41.18 46.83
N ILE A 223 -19.38 41.69 46.46
CA ILE A 223 -20.59 41.63 47.30
C ILE A 223 -21.19 40.21 47.44
N PRO A 224 -21.27 39.34 46.40
CA PRO A 224 -21.84 38.00 46.57
C PRO A 224 -20.93 37.04 47.36
N VAL A 225 -19.62 37.27 47.36
CA VAL A 225 -18.65 36.45 48.12
C VAL A 225 -18.79 36.69 49.63
N ILE A 226 -18.95 37.94 50.06
CA ILE A 226 -19.17 38.23 51.49
C ILE A 226 -20.47 37.62 52.01
N ILE A 227 -21.57 37.72 51.24
CA ILE A 227 -22.87 37.18 51.66
C ILE A 227 -22.79 35.66 51.85
N SER A 228 -22.11 34.94 50.96
CA SER A 228 -21.95 33.48 51.10
C SER A 228 -21.08 33.09 52.31
N VAL A 229 -19.98 33.81 52.58
CA VAL A 229 -19.09 33.53 53.73
C VAL A 229 -19.78 33.84 55.07
N VAL A 230 -20.54 34.94 55.15
CA VAL A 230 -21.31 35.29 56.36
C VAL A 230 -22.44 34.30 56.60
N SER A 231 -23.12 33.84 55.54
CA SER A 231 -24.19 32.83 55.63
C SER A 231 -23.67 31.50 56.19
N ILE A 232 -22.51 31.04 55.70
CA ILE A 232 -21.89 29.78 56.16
C ILE A 232 -21.42 29.91 57.61
N SER A 233 -20.84 31.05 57.98
CA SER A 233 -20.35 31.31 59.34
C SER A 233 -21.46 31.34 60.40
N ILE A 234 -22.69 31.70 60.02
CA ILE A 234 -23.84 31.76 60.94
C ILE A 234 -24.63 30.44 60.93
N ALA A 235 -24.81 29.79 59.76
CA ALA A 235 -25.60 28.58 59.65
C ALA A 235 -24.94 27.37 60.34
N VAL A 236 -23.62 27.21 60.21
CA VAL A 236 -22.90 26.04 60.75
C VAL A 236 -22.96 25.99 62.29
N PRO A 237 -22.70 27.07 63.05
CA PRO A 237 -22.86 27.07 64.51
C PRO A 237 -24.28 26.75 64.96
N ILE A 238 -25.30 27.27 64.25
CA ILE A 238 -26.71 27.03 64.57
C ILE A 238 -27.04 25.54 64.42
N VAL A 239 -26.63 24.90 63.32
CA VAL A 239 -26.85 23.46 63.08
C VAL A 239 -26.11 22.61 64.13
N VAL A 240 -24.87 22.97 64.48
CA VAL A 240 -24.11 22.29 65.53
C VAL A 240 -24.79 22.42 66.90
N LEU A 241 -25.33 23.59 67.25
CA LEU A 241 -26.08 23.78 68.49
C LEU A 241 -27.38 22.96 68.51
N PHE A 242 -28.10 22.87 67.39
CA PHE A 242 -29.28 22.02 67.26
C PHE A 242 -28.94 20.53 67.38
N LEU A 243 -27.87 20.06 66.73
CA LEU A 243 -27.38 18.69 66.85
C LEU A 243 -26.93 18.39 68.28
N HIS A 244 -26.21 19.30 68.94
CA HIS A 244 -25.79 19.13 70.32
C HIS A 244 -26.99 19.04 71.28
N LYS A 245 -28.00 19.91 71.13
CA LYS A 245 -29.27 19.80 71.88
C LYS A 245 -30.01 18.49 71.58
N TYR A 246 -30.02 18.04 70.33
CA TYR A 246 -30.66 16.79 69.92
C TYR A 246 -29.97 15.57 70.54
N LEU A 247 -28.63 15.54 70.54
CA LEU A 247 -27.83 14.46 71.15
C LEU A 247 -27.94 14.43 72.67
N LEU A 248 -28.00 15.60 73.33
CA LEU A 248 -28.28 15.66 74.77
C LEU A 248 -29.68 15.13 75.12
N LYS A 249 -30.68 15.37 74.26
CA LYS A 249 -32.04 14.82 74.44
C LYS A 249 -32.08 13.30 74.30
N ARG A 250 -31.18 12.68 73.53
CA ARG A 250 -31.11 11.22 73.32
C ARG A 250 -30.42 10.46 74.44
N LYS A 251 -29.54 11.09 75.23
CA LYS A 251 -28.80 10.43 76.34
C LYS A 251 -29.63 10.19 77.62
N GLY A 252 -30.93 10.48 77.61
CA GLY A 252 -31.84 10.29 78.76
C GLY A 252 -32.71 9.04 78.72
N SER A 253 -32.46 8.07 77.83
CA SER A 253 -33.30 6.87 77.73
C SER A 253 -32.45 5.66 77.33
N TYR A 254 -32.63 4.56 78.07
CA TYR A 254 -32.06 3.21 77.89
C TYR A 254 -30.77 2.90 78.68
N ASP A 255 -30.97 2.80 79.99
CA ASP A 255 -30.31 1.82 80.86
C ASP A 255 -31.08 0.48 80.78
N THR A 256 -30.40 -0.63 81.12
CA THR A 256 -30.82 -2.05 81.25
C THR A 256 -30.65 -3.03 80.06
N ARG A 257 -29.61 -3.88 80.21
CA ARG A 257 -29.69 -5.34 80.47
C ARG A 257 -29.39 -6.36 79.34
N GLU A 258 -28.24 -7.02 79.55
CA GLU A 258 -27.87 -8.45 79.47
C GLU A 258 -28.17 -9.31 78.21
N ASP A 259 -27.07 -9.90 77.73
CA ASP A 259 -26.86 -11.32 77.34
C ASP A 259 -27.62 -11.93 76.14
N LEU A 260 -26.89 -12.23 75.06
CA LEU A 260 -26.37 -13.59 74.72
C LEU A 260 -25.90 -13.63 73.23
N LYS A 261 -24.68 -14.14 73.01
CA LYS A 261 -24.10 -14.63 71.72
C LYS A 261 -24.00 -16.17 71.84
N PRO A 262 -23.53 -16.97 70.85
CA PRO A 262 -23.42 -16.90 69.38
C PRO A 262 -24.15 -18.12 68.71
N GLU A 263 -24.23 -18.29 67.39
CA GLU A 263 -23.34 -19.07 66.48
C GLU A 263 -24.16 -19.32 65.18
N LEU A 264 -23.72 -19.09 63.93
CA LEU A 264 -22.70 -19.72 63.06
C LEU A 264 -23.42 -20.34 61.81
N LEU A 265 -22.65 -20.54 60.72
CA LEU A 265 -22.96 -21.13 59.39
C LEU A 265 -23.46 -20.11 58.35
N GLN A 266 -22.66 -19.60 57.39
CA GLN A 266 -21.71 -20.19 56.43
C GLN A 266 -22.38 -20.95 55.27
N PHE A 267 -21.79 -20.74 54.08
CA PHE A 267 -21.99 -21.35 52.75
C PHE A 267 -23.08 -20.72 51.87
N GLN A 268 -22.94 -20.58 50.54
CA GLN A 268 -21.87 -20.52 49.52
C GLN A 268 -22.62 -20.74 48.19
N ASN A 269 -22.10 -20.15 47.12
CA ASN A 269 -22.21 -20.59 45.72
C ASN A 269 -23.57 -20.43 45.00
N LEU A 270 -23.58 -19.49 44.04
CA LEU A 270 -23.35 -19.79 42.61
C LEU A 270 -22.81 -18.55 41.90
#